data_AF-A0A9E0QUE6-F1
#
_entry.id   AF-A0A9E0QUE6-F1
#
_cell.length_a   1.000
_cell.length_b   1.000
_cell.length_c   1.000
_cell.angle_alpha   90.00
_cell.angle_beta   90.00
_cell.angle_gamma   90.00
#
_symmetry.space_group_name_H-M   'P 1'
#
loop_
_entity.id
_entity.type
_entity.pdbx_description
1 polymer ?
#
loop_
_entity_poly.entity_id
_entity_poly.type
_entity_poly.pdbx_seq_one_letter_code
_entity_poly.pdbx_strand_id
1 'polypeptide(L)'
;LRAIWVEGNEYLQEAAPWSTFKTDPERAAMQTRLALNLIRLYAVLSSAFIPDAAAAMLEAIQTESDSWPDDVPTALKALAPGHAFTVPEVLFSKITDEAREDWQTRFSGIRT
;
A
#
# COMPACT_ATOMS: atom_id res chain seq x y z
N LEU A 1 -4.97 -1.29 -12.45
CA LEU A 1 -4.06 -1.01 -11.31
C LEU A 1 -4.27 0.38 -10.72
N ARG A 2 -3.96 1.49 -11.41
CA ARG A 2 -4.08 2.85 -10.84
C ARG A 2 -5.42 3.16 -10.15
N ALA A 3 -6.54 2.75 -10.73
CA ALA A 3 -7.88 3.04 -10.21
C ALA A 3 -8.09 2.54 -8.77
N ILE A 4 -7.65 1.31 -8.44
CA ILE A 4 -7.84 0.76 -7.08
C ILE A 4 -7.03 1.56 -6.03
N TRP A 5 -5.85 2.06 -6.39
CA TRP A 5 -5.02 2.88 -5.51
C TRP A 5 -5.61 4.28 -5.31
N VAL A 6 -6.23 4.86 -6.35
CA VAL A 6 -6.93 6.14 -6.24
C VAL A 6 -8.11 6.01 -5.30
N GLU A 7 -8.95 4.99 -5.49
CA GLU A 7 -10.12 4.73 -4.65
C GLU A 7 -9.76 4.56 -3.17
N GLY A 8 -8.68 3.83 -2.88
CA GLY A 8 -8.21 3.64 -1.50
C GLY A 8 -7.76 4.95 -0.83
N ASN A 9 -7.12 5.83 -1.59
CA ASN A 9 -6.72 7.15 -1.10
C ASN A 9 -7.93 8.07 -0.89
N GLU A 10 -8.89 8.06 -1.82
CA GLU A 10 -10.14 8.82 -1.69
C GLU A 10 -10.93 8.37 -0.47
N TYR A 11 -11.07 7.05 -0.26
CA TYR A 11 -11.67 6.50 0.97
C TYR A 11 -11.01 7.04 2.23
N LEU A 12 -9.67 6.97 2.34
CA LEU A 12 -8.96 7.38 3.54
C LEU A 12 -9.11 8.89 3.79
N GLN A 13 -9.13 9.69 2.72
CA GLN A 13 -9.32 11.13 2.76
C GLN A 13 -10.73 11.52 3.19
N GLU A 14 -11.76 10.86 2.65
CA GLU A 14 -13.17 11.08 3.02
C GLU A 14 -13.47 10.59 4.43
N ALA A 15 -12.96 9.42 4.80
CA ALA A 15 -13.10 8.85 6.13
C ALA A 15 -12.40 9.69 7.19
N ALA A 16 -11.25 10.30 6.85
CA ALA A 16 -10.44 11.17 7.69
C ALA A 16 -10.27 10.67 9.14
N PRO A 17 -9.72 9.46 9.37
CA PRO A 17 -9.67 8.85 10.70
C PRO A 17 -8.90 9.69 11.73
N TRP A 18 -7.91 10.48 11.31
CA TRP A 18 -7.19 11.42 12.18
C TRP A 18 -8.08 12.52 12.76
N SER A 19 -9.14 12.88 12.05
CA SER A 19 -10.16 13.83 12.51
C SER A 19 -11.22 13.11 13.34
N THR A 20 -11.75 11.99 12.85
CA THR A 20 -12.78 11.20 13.54
C THR A 20 -12.31 10.69 14.89
N PHE A 21 -11.04 10.36 15.04
CA PHE A 21 -10.46 9.87 16.30
C PHE A 21 -10.69 10.83 17.48
N LYS A 22 -10.80 12.14 17.21
CA LYS A 22 -11.03 13.16 18.25
C LYS A 22 -12.43 13.08 18.86
N THR A 23 -13.40 12.51 18.15
CA THR A 23 -14.81 12.46 18.56
C THR A 23 -15.33 11.04 18.76
N ASP A 24 -14.86 10.09 17.95
CA ASP A 24 -15.29 8.70 17.95
C ASP A 24 -14.09 7.79 17.63
N PRO A 25 -13.31 7.40 18.67
CA PRO A 25 -12.14 6.55 18.50
C PRO A 25 -12.46 5.17 17.92
N GLU A 26 -13.62 4.60 18.23
CA GLU A 26 -14.01 3.27 17.73
C GLU A 26 -14.28 3.30 16.23
N ARG A 27 -14.95 4.36 15.74
CA ARG A 27 -15.14 4.57 14.30
C ARG A 27 -13.82 4.80 13.58
N ALA A 28 -12.92 5.59 14.15
CA ALA A 28 -11.59 5.79 13.58
C ALA A 28 -10.80 4.48 13.49
N ALA A 29 -10.85 3.64 14.54
CA ALA A 29 -10.22 2.33 14.53
C ALA A 29 -10.80 1.41 13.44
N MET A 30 -12.12 1.42 13.25
CA MET A 30 -12.78 0.68 12.16
C MET A 30 -12.32 1.17 10.79
N GLN A 31 -12.25 2.50 10.58
CA GLN A 31 -11.79 3.10 9.32
C GLN A 31 -10.34 2.72 9.01
N THR A 32 -9.45 2.85 10.00
CA THR A 32 -8.04 2.46 9.86
C THR A 32 -7.91 0.96 9.56
N ARG A 33 -8.70 0.10 10.23
CA ARG A 33 -8.67 -1.35 9.96
C ARG A 33 -9.09 -1.69 8.54
N LEU A 34 -10.09 -0.99 7.99
CA LEU A 34 -10.47 -1.17 6.58
C LEU A 34 -9.32 -0.74 5.65
N ALA A 35 -8.68 0.40 5.92
CA ALA A 35 -7.51 0.85 5.16
C ALA A 35 -6.35 -0.16 5.18
N LEU A 36 -6.06 -0.77 6.34
CA LEU A 36 -5.04 -1.82 6.45
C LEU A 36 -5.39 -3.07 5.64
N ASN A 37 -6.67 -3.48 5.64
CA ASN A 37 -7.12 -4.60 4.81
C ASN A 37 -7.04 -4.30 3.30
N LEU A 38 -7.28 -3.04 2.91
CA LEU A 38 -7.08 -2.60 1.53
C LEU A 38 -5.61 -2.71 1.09
N ILE A 39 -4.65 -2.38 1.97
CA ILE A 39 -3.22 -2.55 1.67
C ILE A 39 -2.91 -4.01 1.30
N ARG A 40 -3.39 -4.98 2.10
CA ARG A 40 -3.22 -6.40 1.80
C ARG A 40 -3.78 -6.76 0.42
N LEU A 41 -5.02 -6.36 0.15
CA LEU A 41 -5.68 -6.62 -1.12
C LEU A 41 -4.89 -6.02 -2.29
N TYR A 42 -4.44 -4.77 -2.16
CA TYR A 42 -3.67 -4.09 -3.20
C TYR A 42 -2.32 -4.75 -3.43
N ALA A 43 -1.65 -5.23 -2.38
CA ALA A 43 -0.39 -5.95 -2.52
C ALA A 43 -0.55 -7.21 -3.38
N VAL A 44 -1.56 -8.04 -3.08
CA VAL A 44 -1.86 -9.25 -3.87
C VAL A 44 -2.15 -8.89 -5.33
N LEU A 45 -3.02 -7.90 -5.58
CA LEU A 45 -3.39 -7.50 -6.93
C LEU A 45 -2.25 -6.82 -7.72
N SER A 46 -1.31 -6.21 -7.02
CA SER A 46 -0.19 -5.47 -7.62
C SER A 46 1.06 -6.32 -7.82
N SER A 47 1.12 -7.53 -7.24
CA SER A 47 2.26 -8.45 -7.29
C SER A 47 2.76 -8.73 -8.73
N ALA A 48 1.84 -8.82 -9.69
CA ALA A 48 2.18 -9.06 -11.10
C ALA A 48 2.88 -7.87 -11.80
N PHE A 49 2.85 -6.67 -11.20
CA PHE A 49 3.39 -5.43 -11.80
C PHE A 49 4.51 -4.81 -10.99
N ILE A 50 4.41 -4.87 -9.65
CA ILE A 50 5.37 -4.29 -8.70
C ILE A 50 5.67 -5.31 -7.59
N PRO A 51 6.32 -6.44 -7.92
CA PRO A 51 6.50 -7.56 -6.99
C PRO A 51 7.25 -7.16 -5.71
N ASP A 52 8.29 -6.32 -5.82
CA ASP A 52 9.08 -5.91 -4.65
C ASP A 52 8.27 -5.05 -3.68
N ALA A 53 7.51 -4.08 -4.20
CA ALA A 53 6.64 -3.24 -3.36
C ALA A 53 5.47 -4.05 -2.79
N ALA A 54 4.93 -5.01 -3.55
CA ALA A 54 3.92 -5.94 -3.07
C ALA A 54 4.44 -6.80 -1.91
N ALA A 55 5.64 -7.36 -2.03
CA ALA A 55 6.28 -8.12 -0.97
C ALA A 55 6.50 -7.27 0.28
N ALA A 56 7.03 -6.05 0.14
CA ALA A 56 7.23 -5.13 1.25
C ALA A 56 5.91 -4.77 1.97
N MET A 57 4.81 -4.60 1.22
CA MET A 57 3.48 -4.39 1.79
C MET A 57 2.96 -5.61 2.55
N LEU A 58 3.09 -6.82 2.00
CA LEU A 58 2.65 -8.05 2.67
C LEU A 58 3.46 -8.35 3.92
N GLU A 59 4.78 -8.13 3.88
CA GLU A 59 5.68 -8.24 5.03
C GLU A 59 5.28 -7.25 6.13
N ALA A 60 5.01 -5.99 5.76
CA ALA A 60 4.56 -4.97 6.71
C ALA A 60 3.22 -5.34 7.38
N ILE A 61 2.29 -5.90 6.60
CA ILE A 61 1.00 -6.36 7.11
C ILE A 61 1.11 -7.70 7.88
N GLN A 62 2.27 -8.36 7.89
CA GLN A 62 2.52 -9.62 8.59
C GLN A 62 1.48 -10.70 8.27
N THR A 63 1.24 -10.92 6.98
CA THR A 63 0.33 -11.96 6.49
C THR A 63 1.06 -12.95 5.61
N GLU A 64 0.85 -14.24 5.86
CA GLU A 64 1.52 -15.32 5.11
C GLU A 64 0.78 -15.69 3.82
N SER A 65 -0.47 -15.28 3.67
CA SER A 65 -1.30 -15.60 2.51
C SER A 65 -1.32 -14.44 1.53
N ASP A 66 -0.79 -14.69 0.34
CA ASP A 66 -0.83 -13.83 -0.85
C ASP A 66 -1.81 -14.36 -1.92
N SER A 67 -2.67 -15.30 -1.53
CA SER A 67 -3.62 -15.95 -2.45
C SER A 67 -4.52 -14.92 -3.11
N TRP A 68 -4.75 -15.10 -4.41
CA TRP A 68 -5.67 -14.25 -5.17
C TRP A 68 -7.05 -14.26 -4.50
N PRO A 69 -7.70 -13.09 -4.32
CA PRO A 69 -8.97 -13.02 -3.62
C PRO A 69 -10.09 -13.66 -4.46
N ASP A 70 -10.81 -14.62 -3.89
CA ASP A 70 -12.03 -15.16 -4.49
C ASP A 70 -13.19 -14.15 -4.44
N ASP A 71 -13.29 -13.42 -3.33
CA ASP A 71 -14.26 -12.35 -3.14
C ASP A 71 -13.68 -11.17 -2.34
N VAL A 72 -14.12 -9.96 -2.69
CA VAL A 72 -13.64 -8.72 -2.07
C VAL A 72 -14.07 -8.58 -0.60
N PRO A 73 -15.35 -8.82 -0.22
CA PRO A 73 -15.76 -8.71 1.18
C PRO A 73 -14.96 -9.57 2.17
N THR A 74 -14.59 -10.79 1.78
CA THR A 74 -13.75 -11.69 2.58
C THR A 74 -12.32 -11.16 2.64
N ALA A 75 -11.76 -10.74 1.50
CA ALA A 75 -10.41 -10.18 1.45
C ALA A 75 -10.27 -8.94 2.35
N LEU A 76 -11.31 -8.11 2.46
CA LEU A 76 -11.35 -6.92 3.30
C LEU A 76 -11.56 -7.20 4.81
N LYS A 77 -11.72 -8.47 5.20
CA LYS A 77 -11.87 -8.91 6.60
C LYS A 77 -10.72 -9.80 7.08
N ALA A 78 -9.69 -9.98 6.25
CA ALA A 78 -8.57 -10.87 6.56
C ALA A 78 -7.82 -10.46 7.83
N LEU A 79 -7.67 -9.16 8.10
CA LEU A 79 -7.01 -8.65 9.30
C LEU A 79 -8.04 -8.42 10.41
N ALA A 80 -8.03 -9.34 11.38
CA ALA A 80 -8.87 -9.27 12.58
C ALA A 80 -8.41 -8.15 13.54
N PRO A 81 -9.27 -7.67 14.44
CA PRO A 81 -8.85 -6.78 15.53
C PRO A 81 -7.71 -7.38 16.35
N GLY A 82 -6.70 -6.57 16.67
CA GLY A 82 -5.49 -7.02 17.38
C GLY A 82 -4.40 -7.63 16.50
N HIS A 83 -4.63 -7.78 15.18
CA HIS A 83 -3.61 -8.18 14.23
C HIS A 83 -2.45 -7.19 14.23
N ALA A 84 -1.23 -7.69 14.37
CA ALA A 84 -0.02 -6.88 14.39
C ALA A 84 0.41 -6.49 12.98
N PHE A 85 1.04 -5.34 12.85
CA PHE A 85 1.66 -4.89 11.61
C PHE A 85 2.90 -4.07 11.96
N THR A 86 3.81 -3.95 10.99
CA THR A 86 4.95 -3.04 11.08
C THR A 86 4.73 -1.86 10.14
N VAL A 87 5.41 -0.74 10.41
CA VAL A 87 5.39 0.43 9.53
C VAL A 87 6.62 0.33 8.63
N PRO A 88 6.45 0.09 7.32
CA PRO A 88 7.57 0.02 6.41
C PRO A 88 8.16 1.41 6.15
N GLU A 89 9.38 1.44 5.62
CA GLU A 89 9.90 2.65 4.99
C GLU A 89 9.06 3.05 3.76
N VAL A 90 9.34 4.22 3.20
CA VAL A 90 8.64 4.71 2.00
C VAL A 90 8.83 3.71 0.86
N LEU A 91 7.73 3.12 0.38
CA LEU A 91 7.74 2.07 -0.66
C LEU A 91 8.36 2.53 -1.98
N PHE A 92 8.21 3.81 -2.33
CA PHE A 92 8.70 4.37 -3.57
C PHE A 92 9.52 5.62 -3.30
N SER A 93 10.84 5.51 -3.45
CA SER A 93 11.73 6.68 -3.42
C SER A 93 11.46 7.58 -4.63
N LYS A 94 11.38 8.89 -4.40
CA LYS A 94 11.29 9.87 -5.48
C LYS A 94 12.55 9.81 -6.33
N ILE A 95 12.39 9.71 -7.66
CA ILE A 95 13.49 9.95 -8.60
C ILE A 95 13.75 11.45 -8.64
N THR A 96 14.94 11.87 -8.22
CA THR A 96 15.32 13.29 -8.26
C THR A 96 15.83 13.68 -9.64
N ASP A 97 15.87 15.00 -9.92
CA ASP A 97 16.36 15.49 -11.19
C ASP A 97 17.87 15.17 -11.36
N GLU A 98 18.64 15.22 -10.28
CA GLU A 98 20.06 14.86 -10.28
C GLU A 98 20.27 13.37 -10.61
N ALA A 99 19.46 12.49 -10.02
CA ALA A 99 19.50 11.06 -10.33
C ALA A 99 19.17 10.80 -11.81
N ARG A 100 18.17 11.54 -12.35
CA ARG A 100 17.80 11.46 -13.77
C ARG A 100 18.94 11.88 -14.69
N GLU A 101 19.61 12.99 -14.38
CA GLU A 101 20.74 13.52 -15.16
C GLU A 101 21.97 12.61 -15.12
N ASP A 102 22.31 12.08 -13.94
CA ASP A 102 23.38 11.10 -13.77
C ASP A 102 23.12 9.85 -14.63
N TRP A 103 21.93 9.26 -14.51
CA TRP A 103 21.58 8.06 -15.27
C TRP A 103 21.55 8.31 -16.77
N GLN A 104 21.04 9.47 -17.21
CA GLN A 104 21.07 9.84 -18.63
C GLN A 104 22.50 9.90 -19.17
N THR A 105 23.43 10.49 -18.40
CA THR A 105 24.84 10.60 -18.80
C THR A 105 25.50 9.21 -18.82
N ARG A 106 25.37 8.46 -17.72
CA ARG A 106 25.99 7.15 -17.51
C ARG A 106 25.54 6.10 -18.52
N PHE A 107 24.26 6.14 -18.92
CA PHE A 107 23.68 5.17 -19.84
C PHE A 107 23.43 5.75 -21.26
N SER A 108 24.03 6.89 -21.60
CA SER A 108 23.94 7.54 -22.92
C SER A 108 24.49 6.70 -24.08
N GLY A 109 25.17 5.59 -23.80
CA GLY A 109 25.59 4.63 -24.81
C GLY A 109 26.70 5.14 -25.71
N ILE A 110 27.70 5.86 -25.15
CA ILE A 110 28.91 6.24 -25.88
C ILE A 110 29.56 4.97 -26.43
N ARG A 111 29.30 4.68 -27.71
CA ARG A 111 29.99 3.65 -28.48
C ARG A 111 31.41 4.15 -28.70
N THR A 112 32.34 3.61 -27.94
CA THR A 112 33.77 3.66 -28.26
C THR A 112 34.10 2.55 -29.25
#